data_AF-A0A0F9I1H4-F1
#
_entry.id   AF-A0A0F9I1H4-F1
#
_cell.length_a   1.000
_cell.length_b   1.000
_cell.length_c   1.000
_cell.angle_alpha   90.00
_cell.angle_beta   90.00
_cell.angle_gamma   90.00
#
_symmetry.space_group_name_H-M   'P 1'
#
loop_
_entity.id
_entity.type
_entity.pdbx_description
1 polymer ?
#
loop_
_entity_poly.entity_id
_entity_poly.type
_entity_poly.pdbx_seq_one_letter_code
_entity_poly.pdbx_strand_id
1 'polypeptide(L)'
;SLADMGETLGENGINMEGLCGFPLNDEALIHILVEEETTARYVLEAAGFQVRAVREVLVIDIGNIVGKPGTGGNLARKLGNAGVNIDLIYFAENNKLVIGVDNLEKATSALK
;
A
#
# COMPACT_ATOMS: atom_id res chain seq x y z
N SER A 1 9.45 2.82 -17.12
CA SER A 1 9.86 1.53 -16.49
C SER A 1 9.68 1.65 -14.97
N LEU A 2 9.90 0.60 -14.18
CA LEU A 2 9.92 0.74 -12.71
C LEU A 2 11.11 1.60 -12.23
N ALA A 3 12.24 1.54 -12.93
CA ALA A 3 13.40 2.39 -12.62
C ALA A 3 13.05 3.87 -12.84
N ASP A 4 12.52 4.23 -14.01
CA ASP A 4 12.16 5.61 -14.33
C ASP A 4 11.08 6.16 -13.36
N MET A 5 10.19 5.30 -12.85
CA MET A 5 9.20 5.68 -11.83
C MET A 5 9.90 6.07 -10.51
N GLY A 6 10.84 5.23 -10.06
CA GLY A 6 11.61 5.49 -8.85
C GLY A 6 12.50 6.72 -8.99
N GLU A 7 13.15 6.91 -10.13
CA GLU A 7 13.95 8.11 -10.43
C GLU A 7 13.09 9.38 -10.43
N THR A 8 11.93 9.36 -11.12
CA THR A 8 10.99 10.48 -11.14
C THR A 8 10.56 10.90 -9.73
N LEU A 9 10.22 9.94 -8.87
CA LEU A 9 9.83 10.22 -7.49
C LEU A 9 11.03 10.75 -6.68
N GLY A 10 12.20 10.12 -6.80
CA GLY A 10 13.41 10.49 -6.09
C GLY A 10 13.92 11.89 -6.44
N GLU A 11 13.91 12.28 -7.72
CA GLU A 11 14.27 13.63 -8.18
C GLU A 11 13.37 14.73 -7.58
N ASN A 12 12.15 14.36 -7.22
CA ASN A 12 11.17 15.25 -6.59
C ASN A 12 11.13 15.09 -5.05
N GLY A 13 12.07 14.35 -4.47
CA GLY A 13 12.18 14.17 -3.01
C GLY A 13 11.10 13.27 -2.40
N ILE A 14 10.45 12.43 -3.20
CA ILE A 14 9.37 11.56 -2.74
C ILE A 14 9.90 10.14 -2.54
N ASN A 15 9.82 9.64 -1.29
CA ASN A 15 10.17 8.26 -0.99
C ASN A 15 9.02 7.30 -1.31
N MET A 16 9.36 6.11 -1.78
CA MET A 16 8.43 4.97 -1.84
C MET A 16 8.55 4.16 -0.55
N GLU A 17 7.68 4.41 0.43
CA GLU A 17 7.70 3.69 1.71
C GLU A 17 7.36 2.20 1.60
N GLY A 18 6.80 1.81 0.47
CA GLY A 18 6.51 0.42 0.16
C GLY A 18 5.93 0.31 -1.24
N LEU A 19 6.10 -0.85 -1.86
CA LEU A 19 5.56 -1.10 -3.19
C LEU A 19 5.15 -2.56 -3.36
N CYS A 20 4.14 -2.77 -4.19
CA CYS A 20 3.73 -4.08 -4.65
C CYS A 20 3.40 -3.99 -6.13
N GLY A 21 3.91 -4.94 -6.91
CA GLY A 21 3.61 -5.06 -8.33
C GLY A 21 2.96 -6.41 -8.63
N PHE A 22 1.94 -6.41 -9.47
CA PHE A 22 1.35 -7.63 -9.99
C PHE A 22 1.08 -7.52 -11.50
N PRO A 23 1.24 -8.63 -12.25
CA PRO A 23 0.93 -8.64 -13.67
C PRO A 23 -0.58 -8.46 -13.88
N LEU A 24 -0.93 -7.63 -14.86
CA LEU A 24 -2.29 -7.41 -15.31
C LEU A 24 -2.31 -7.44 -16.84
N ASN A 25 -2.60 -8.62 -17.40
CA ASN A 25 -2.50 -8.89 -18.83
C ASN A 25 -1.08 -8.56 -19.35
N ASP A 26 -0.99 -7.67 -20.34
CA ASP A 26 0.26 -7.25 -20.97
C ASP A 26 0.96 -6.09 -20.23
N GLU A 27 0.42 -5.67 -19.07
CA GLU A 27 0.93 -4.59 -18.25
C GLU A 27 1.24 -5.07 -16.83
N ALA A 28 1.95 -4.25 -16.05
CA ALA A 28 2.10 -4.43 -14.61
C ALA A 28 1.32 -3.34 -13.88
N LEU A 29 0.52 -3.72 -12.89
CA LEU A 29 -0.05 -2.75 -11.96
C LEU A 29 0.88 -2.63 -10.75
N ILE A 30 1.35 -1.41 -10.49
CA ILE A 30 2.19 -1.09 -9.34
C ILE A 30 1.37 -0.25 -8.38
N HIS A 31 1.29 -0.69 -7.12
CA HIS A 31 0.84 0.13 -6.01
C HIS A 31 2.05 0.60 -5.22
N ILE A 32 2.16 1.90 -4.95
CA ILE A 32 3.21 2.49 -4.12
C ILE A 32 2.56 3.16 -2.90
N LEU A 33 3.23 3.10 -1.75
CA LEU A 33 2.92 3.88 -0.58
C LEU A 33 3.84 5.12 -0.58
N VAL A 34 3.25 6.30 -0.45
CA VAL A 34 3.94 7.59 -0.39
C VAL A 34 3.25 8.45 0.67
N GLU A 35 3.97 9.38 1.29
CA GLU A 35 3.38 10.37 2.20
C GLU A 35 2.67 11.52 1.45
N GLU A 36 3.24 11.94 0.30
CA GLU A 36 2.80 13.12 -0.45
C GLU A 36 2.09 12.71 -1.75
N GLU A 37 0.88 12.15 -1.66
CA GLU A 37 0.20 11.53 -2.80
C GLU A 37 -0.16 12.52 -3.91
N THR A 38 -0.47 13.77 -3.55
CA THR A 38 -0.81 14.82 -4.52
C THR A 38 0.38 15.18 -5.40
N THR A 39 1.55 15.38 -4.80
CA THR A 39 2.79 15.67 -5.53
C THR A 39 3.25 14.45 -6.32
N ALA A 40 3.19 13.25 -5.72
CA ALA A 40 3.57 12.01 -6.38
C ALA A 40 2.75 11.76 -7.64
N ARG A 41 1.42 11.95 -7.56
CA ARG A 41 0.54 11.85 -8.73
C ARG A 41 0.97 12.83 -9.82
N TYR A 42 1.15 14.10 -9.48
CA TYR A 42 1.49 15.13 -10.44
C TYR A 42 2.78 14.82 -11.20
N VAL A 43 3.86 14.46 -10.48
CA VAL A 43 5.17 14.21 -11.10
C VAL A 43 5.16 12.93 -11.95
N LEU A 44 4.44 11.89 -11.51
CA LEU A 44 4.29 10.66 -12.28
C LEU A 44 3.50 10.88 -13.57
N GLU A 45 2.38 11.59 -13.50
CA GLU A 45 1.58 11.94 -14.69
C GLU A 45 2.39 12.83 -15.65
N ALA A 46 3.15 13.79 -15.14
CA ALA A 46 4.04 14.64 -15.94
C ALA A 46 5.17 13.85 -16.64
N ALA A 47 5.66 12.78 -16.01
CA ALA A 47 6.64 11.85 -16.58
C ALA A 47 6.02 10.79 -17.53
N GLY A 48 4.70 10.86 -17.78
CA GLY A 48 3.99 9.98 -18.72
C GLY A 48 3.49 8.66 -18.13
N PHE A 49 3.53 8.50 -16.80
CA PHE A 49 2.90 7.35 -16.14
C PHE A 49 1.39 7.53 -16.02
N GLN A 50 0.66 6.42 -16.15
CA GLN A 50 -0.77 6.40 -15.89
C GLN A 50 -1.06 6.11 -14.41
N VAL A 51 -1.55 7.11 -13.68
CA VAL A 51 -2.03 6.92 -12.29
C VAL A 51 -3.50 6.53 -12.32
N ARG A 52 -3.79 5.23 -12.09
CA ARG A 52 -5.16 4.70 -12.18
C ARG A 52 -6.05 5.11 -11.01
N ALA A 53 -5.49 5.23 -9.81
CA ALA A 53 -6.21 5.60 -8.59
C ALA A 53 -5.25 6.17 -7.55
N VAL A 54 -5.79 7.00 -6.67
CA VAL A 54 -5.17 7.43 -5.41
C VAL A 54 -6.16 7.11 -4.31
N ARG A 55 -5.71 6.48 -3.23
CA ARG A 55 -6.57 6.05 -2.12
C ARG A 55 -5.81 6.09 -0.81
N GLU A 56 -6.56 6.32 0.26
CA GLU A 56 -6.07 6.05 1.61
C GLU A 56 -6.02 4.54 1.86
N VAL A 57 -5.06 4.13 2.68
CA VAL A 57 -4.83 2.76 3.09
C VAL A 57 -4.55 2.74 4.59
N LEU A 58 -4.78 1.59 5.23
CA LEU A 58 -4.35 1.40 6.60
C LEU A 58 -2.88 0.98 6.60
N VAL A 59 -2.07 1.63 7.43
CA VAL A 59 -0.66 1.26 7.65
C VAL A 59 -0.50 0.87 9.12
N ILE A 60 -0.13 -0.38 9.38
CA ILE A 60 0.07 -0.89 10.74
C ILE A 60 1.50 -1.38 10.96
N ASP A 61 2.07 -1.06 12.12
CA ASP A 61 3.32 -1.67 12.58
C ASP A 61 3.03 -3.08 13.09
N ILE A 62 3.74 -4.07 12.54
CA ILE A 62 3.60 -5.48 12.90
C ILE A 62 4.89 -6.04 13.51
N GLY A 63 5.87 -5.21 13.86
CA GLY A 63 7.18 -5.62 14.38
C GLY A 63 7.11 -6.54 15.61
N ASN A 64 6.06 -6.45 16.43
CA ASN A 64 5.84 -7.32 17.59
C ASN A 64 5.28 -8.72 17.25
N ILE A 65 4.77 -8.91 16.04
CA ILE A 65 4.07 -10.12 15.58
C ILE A 65 4.62 -10.71 14.27
N VAL A 66 5.57 -10.04 13.62
CA VAL A 66 6.30 -10.53 12.43
C VAL A 66 7.01 -11.86 12.72
N GLY A 67 7.08 -12.73 11.70
CA GLY A 67 7.80 -14.01 11.75
C GLY A 67 7.09 -15.13 12.52
N LYS A 68 5.91 -14.86 13.10
CA LYS A 68 5.12 -15.87 13.81
C LYS A 68 4.06 -16.49 12.87
N PRO A 69 4.00 -17.83 12.75
CA PRO A 69 2.95 -18.49 11.97
C PRO A 69 1.55 -18.07 12.43
N GLY A 70 0.65 -17.82 11.48
CA GLY A 70 -0.75 -17.47 11.75
C GLY A 70 -1.02 -15.99 12.01
N THR A 71 -0.01 -15.14 12.20
CA THR A 71 -0.19 -13.69 12.44
C THR A 71 -1.06 -13.01 11.38
N GLY A 72 -0.76 -13.22 10.09
CA GLY A 72 -1.54 -12.62 9.00
C GLY A 72 -2.99 -13.12 8.97
N GLY A 73 -3.21 -14.41 9.25
CA GLY A 73 -4.56 -14.99 9.34
C GLY A 73 -5.36 -14.44 10.51
N ASN A 74 -4.73 -14.24 11.67
CA ASN A 74 -5.36 -13.63 12.85
C ASN A 74 -5.76 -12.18 12.58
N LEU A 75 -4.90 -11.42 11.90
CA LEU A 75 -5.19 -10.05 11.48
C LEU A 75 -6.40 -10.00 10.52
N ALA A 76 -6.36 -10.81 9.46
CA ALA A 76 -7.45 -10.91 8.50
C ALA A 76 -8.76 -11.35 9.17
N ARG A 77 -8.69 -12.25 10.17
CA ARG A 77 -9.87 -12.68 10.95
C ARG A 77 -10.49 -11.53 11.74
N LYS A 78 -9.70 -10.67 12.38
CA LYS A 78 -10.22 -9.50 13.11
C LYS A 78 -11.02 -8.58 12.19
N LEU A 79 -10.44 -8.25 11.04
CA LEU A 79 -11.09 -7.42 10.01
C LEU A 79 -12.35 -8.09 9.45
N GLY A 80 -12.27 -9.37 9.11
CA GLY A 80 -13.40 -10.14 8.61
C GLY A 80 -14.55 -10.27 9.62
N ASN A 81 -14.25 -10.43 10.92
CA ASN A 81 -15.28 -10.46 11.98
C ASN A 81 -15.98 -9.11 12.14
N ALA A 82 -15.27 -8.02 11.85
CA ALA A 82 -15.86 -6.70 11.75
C ALA A 82 -16.59 -6.49 10.42
N GLY A 83 -16.64 -7.46 9.50
CA GLY A 83 -17.25 -7.29 8.18
C GLY A 83 -16.56 -6.22 7.35
N VAL A 84 -15.23 -6.18 7.40
CA VAL A 84 -14.35 -5.37 6.54
C VAL A 84 -13.73 -6.28 5.49
N ASN A 85 -13.81 -5.89 4.22
CA ASN A 85 -13.15 -6.60 3.13
C ASN A 85 -11.74 -6.03 2.88
N ILE A 86 -10.76 -6.90 2.66
CA ILE A 86 -9.38 -6.53 2.29
C ILE A 86 -9.23 -6.74 0.78
N ASP A 87 -8.86 -5.70 0.05
CA ASP A 87 -8.66 -5.74 -1.41
C ASP A 87 -7.19 -5.57 -1.84
N LEU A 88 -6.32 -5.18 -0.90
CA LEU A 88 -4.88 -5.02 -1.10
C LEU A 88 -4.16 -5.28 0.22
N ILE A 89 -3.05 -6.02 0.17
CA ILE A 89 -2.20 -6.24 1.35
C ILE A 89 -0.76 -6.49 0.93
N TYR A 90 0.20 -5.76 1.49
CA TYR A 90 1.62 -5.98 1.25
C TYR A 90 2.49 -5.39 2.37
N PHE A 91 3.73 -5.87 2.50
CA PHE A 91 4.71 -5.34 3.44
C PHE A 91 5.34 -4.05 2.92
N ALA A 92 5.51 -3.09 3.81
CA ALA A 92 6.25 -1.84 3.58
C ALA A 92 7.52 -1.81 4.45
N GLU A 93 8.31 -0.75 4.31
CA GLU A 93 9.51 -0.52 5.10
C GLU A 93 9.20 -0.55 6.61
N ASN A 94 10.23 -0.84 7.42
CA ASN A 94 10.16 -0.79 8.88
C ASN A 94 9.11 -1.71 9.51
N ASN A 95 8.91 -2.92 8.97
CA ASN A 95 7.92 -3.89 9.44
C ASN A 95 6.49 -3.33 9.46
N LYS A 96 6.17 -2.45 8.51
CA LYS A 96 4.81 -1.98 8.29
C LYS A 96 4.07 -2.94 7.36
N LEU A 97 2.75 -3.03 7.55
CA LEU A 97 1.84 -3.69 6.64
C LEU A 97 0.86 -2.66 6.09
N VAL A 98 0.79 -2.57 4.76
CA VAL A 98 -0.19 -1.75 4.05
C VAL A 98 -1.40 -2.60 3.74
N ILE A 99 -2.58 -2.10 4.09
CA ILE A 99 -3.84 -2.80 3.91
C ILE A 99 -4.85 -1.85 3.25
N GLY A 100 -5.23 -2.20 2.02
CA GLY A 100 -6.40 -1.62 1.39
C GLY A 100 -7.67 -2.32 1.89
N VAL A 101 -8.63 -1.52 2.32
CA VAL A 101 -9.94 -1.98 2.79
C VAL A 101 -11.07 -1.16 2.18
N ASP A 102 -12.28 -1.71 2.23
CA ASP A 102 -13.53 -1.05 1.82
C ASP A 102 -14.03 -0.01 2.84
N ASN A 103 -13.65 -0.13 4.12
CA ASN A 103 -14.03 0.81 5.18
C ASN A 103 -12.90 1.00 6.20
N LEU A 104 -12.18 2.14 6.09
CA LEU A 104 -11.03 2.47 6.94
C LEU A 104 -11.39 2.70 8.40
N GLU A 105 -12.53 3.34 8.69
CA GLU A 105 -12.96 3.62 10.06
C GLU A 105 -13.24 2.32 10.84
N LYS A 106 -13.96 1.40 10.19
CA LYS A 106 -14.30 0.09 10.75
C LYS A 106 -13.05 -0.78 10.89
N ALA A 107 -12.15 -0.76 9.91
CA ALA A 107 -10.87 -1.46 9.97
C ALA A 107 -10.01 -0.96 11.14
N THR A 108 -9.88 0.35 11.28
CA THR A 108 -9.12 1.00 12.35
C THR A 108 -9.71 0.61 13.71
N SER A 109 -11.04 0.64 13.84
CA SER A 109 -11.71 0.26 15.09
C SER A 109 -11.53 -1.22 15.44
N ALA A 110 -11.47 -2.11 14.44
CA ALA A 110 -11.29 -3.55 14.63
C ALA A 110 -9.85 -3.95 15.01
N LEU A 111 -8.88 -3.07 14.79
CA LEU A 111 -7.45 -3.31 15.02
C LEU A 111 -6.87 -2.57 16.23
N LYS A 112 -7.64 -1.68 16.86
CA LYS A 112 -7.37 -1.20 18.22
C LYS A 112 -7.44 -2.35 19.23
#